data_AF-A0A0N9I0H0-F1
#
_entry.id   AF-A0A0N9I0H0-F1
#
_cell.length_a   1.000
_cell.length_b   1.000
_cell.length_c   1.000
_cell.angle_alpha   90.00
_cell.angle_beta   90.00
_cell.angle_gamma   90.00
#
_symmetry.space_group_name_H-M   'P 1'
#
loop_
_entity.id
_entity.type
_entity.pdbx_description
1 polymer ?
#
loop_
_entity_poly.entity_id
_entity_poly.type
_entity_poly.pdbx_seq_one_letter_code
_entity_poly.pdbx_strand_id
1 'polypeptide(L)'
;MRWSQLAETLCVPQPISSPRPRIMIGGGGERKTLRLVARYADECNLFFQLGLDEIRRKLDVLRVHCEAVGRDCGTVGRTTAGAGESLSGAGLDAFTTQMSQYAKIGVDTVILVPRRAYARPSGCGSTSAPPPSAHRPQLARPLRPLSRGHGSVR
;
A
#
# COMPACT_ATOMS: atom_id res chain seq x y z
N MET A 1 -9.14 10.80 10.83
CA MET A 1 -9.76 9.85 9.88
C MET A 1 -11.12 9.47 10.41
N ARG A 2 -12.18 9.66 9.63
CA ARG A 2 -13.53 9.21 9.97
C ARG A 2 -13.85 8.05 9.04
N TRP A 3 -14.03 6.87 9.60
CA TRP A 3 -14.58 5.72 8.87
C TRP A 3 -16.10 5.78 9.01
N SER A 4 -16.81 5.38 7.96
CA SER A 4 -18.27 5.36 7.94
C SER A 4 -18.75 3.98 8.36
N GLN A 5 -19.78 3.94 9.20
CA GLN A 5 -20.45 2.71 9.58
C GLN A 5 -21.61 2.46 8.62
N LEU A 6 -21.62 1.30 7.97
CA LEU A 6 -22.75 0.86 7.15
C LEU A 6 -23.83 0.26 8.06
N ALA A 7 -25.10 0.51 7.73
CA ALA A 7 -26.23 -0.09 8.43
C ALA A 7 -26.27 -1.62 8.24
N GLU A 8 -25.87 -2.09 7.05
CA GLU A 8 -25.70 -3.50 6.72
C GLU A 8 -24.45 -3.68 5.84
N THR A 9 -23.72 -4.78 6.06
CA THR A 9 -22.56 -5.16 5.23
C THR A 9 -22.96 -6.29 4.28
N LEU A 10 -23.32 -5.95 3.05
CA LEU A 10 -23.61 -6.94 2.01
C LEU A 10 -22.36 -7.20 1.16
N CYS A 11 -21.85 -8.43 1.20
CA CYS A 11 -20.78 -8.92 0.32
C CYS A 11 -21.29 -10.20 -0.36
N VAL A 12 -21.85 -10.07 -1.57
CA VAL A 12 -22.48 -11.18 -2.30
C VAL A 12 -21.85 -11.29 -3.69
N PRO A 13 -21.28 -12.45 -4.06
CA PRO A 13 -21.12 -13.66 -3.24
C PRO A 13 -20.16 -13.44 -2.06
N GLN A 14 -20.31 -14.25 -1.01
CA GLN A 14 -19.38 -14.20 0.12
C GLN A 14 -17.97 -14.53 -0.37
N PRO A 15 -16.93 -13.85 0.12
CA PRO A 15 -15.55 -14.22 -0.17
C PRO A 15 -15.32 -15.67 0.26
N ILE A 16 -14.58 -16.42 -0.56
CA ILE A 16 -14.13 -17.76 -0.19
C ILE A 16 -13.26 -17.61 1.07
N SER A 17 -13.75 -18.13 2.18
CA SER A 17 -13.16 -17.97 3.52
C SER A 17 -12.29 -19.17 3.93
N SER A 18 -12.35 -20.28 3.17
CA SER A 18 -11.50 -21.46 3.38
C SER A 18 -10.98 -22.04 2.06
N PRO A 19 -9.65 -22.14 1.87
CA PRO A 19 -8.64 -21.48 2.70
C PRO A 19 -8.80 -19.96 2.59
N ARG A 20 -8.58 -19.23 3.69
CA ARG A 20 -8.62 -17.77 3.64
C ARG A 20 -7.57 -17.24 2.65
N PRO A 21 -7.83 -16.10 1.98
CA PRO A 21 -6.80 -15.45 1.17
C PRO A 21 -5.54 -15.17 1.99
N ARG A 22 -4.37 -15.31 1.35
CA ARG A 22 -3.10 -14.91 1.97
C ARG A 22 -3.04 -13.38 2.10
N ILE A 23 -2.58 -12.92 3.25
CA ILE A 23 -2.49 -11.50 3.58
C ILE A 23 -1.02 -11.08 3.49
N MET A 24 -0.73 -10.20 2.54
CA MET A 24 0.56 -9.54 2.42
C MET A 24 0.50 -8.16 3.08
N ILE A 25 1.45 -7.87 3.96
CA ILE A 25 1.61 -6.53 4.55
C ILE A 25 2.87 -5.89 3.97
N GLY A 26 2.69 -4.73 3.33
CA GLY A 26 3.78 -3.95 2.75
C GLY A 26 4.32 -2.87 3.68
N GLY A 27 5.65 -2.71 3.68
CA GLY A 27 6.36 -1.60 4.32
C GLY A 27 7.42 -2.04 5.33
N GLY A 28 8.46 -1.21 5.48
CA GLY A 28 9.64 -1.50 6.33
C GLY A 28 9.63 -0.87 7.73
N GLY A 29 8.46 -0.46 8.24
CA GLY A 29 8.36 0.21 9.54
C GLY A 29 8.68 -0.71 10.71
N GLU A 30 9.85 -0.55 11.34
CA GLU A 30 10.37 -1.45 12.38
C GLU A 30 9.48 -1.56 13.62
N ARG A 31 8.82 -0.46 14.03
CA ARG A 31 8.04 -0.42 15.28
C ARG A 31 6.61 -0.94 15.14
N LYS A 32 5.97 -0.70 13.99
CA LYS A 32 4.54 -0.95 13.79
C LYS A 32 4.30 -1.99 12.70
N THR A 33 4.80 -1.74 11.49
CA THR A 33 4.55 -2.58 10.32
C THR A 33 5.06 -4.00 10.54
N LEU A 34 6.34 -4.17 10.90
CA LEU A 34 6.92 -5.51 11.09
C LEU A 34 6.30 -6.26 12.28
N ARG A 35 5.84 -5.54 13.31
CA ARG A 35 5.06 -6.12 14.41
C ARG A 35 3.69 -6.63 13.94
N LEU A 36 3.03 -5.91 13.02
CA LEU A 36 1.77 -6.35 12.42
C LEU A 36 1.99 -7.53 11.46
N VAL A 37 3.09 -7.53 10.71
CA VAL A 37 3.51 -8.67 9.86
C VAL A 37 3.63 -9.92 10.71
N ALA A 38 4.43 -9.86 11.78
CA ALA A 38 4.64 -11.00 12.68
C ALA A 38 3.31 -11.56 13.22
N ARG A 39 2.36 -10.69 13.56
CA ARG A 39 1.08 -11.13 14.15
C ARG A 39 0.04 -11.62 13.12
N TYR A 40 -0.03 -11.00 11.94
CA TYR A 40 -1.21 -11.15 11.07
C TYR A 40 -0.90 -11.53 9.62
N ALA A 41 0.31 -11.27 9.12
CA ALA A 41 0.60 -11.46 7.71
C ALA A 41 1.02 -12.89 7.40
N ASP A 42 0.71 -13.34 6.19
CA ASP A 42 1.33 -14.50 5.57
C ASP A 42 2.60 -14.13 4.79
N GLU A 43 2.70 -12.86 4.37
CA GLU A 43 3.84 -12.34 3.60
C GLU A 43 4.24 -10.92 4.04
N CYS A 44 5.55 -10.69 4.15
CA CYS A 44 6.18 -9.40 4.37
C CYS A 44 6.66 -8.84 3.03
N ASN A 45 6.19 -7.66 2.61
CA ASN A 45 6.64 -7.02 1.38
C ASN A 45 7.50 -5.79 1.67
N LEU A 46 8.78 -5.89 1.32
CA LEU A 46 9.79 -4.83 1.46
C LEU A 46 10.11 -4.19 0.11
N PHE A 47 10.70 -2.99 0.12
CA PHE A 47 11.00 -2.27 -1.12
C PHE A 47 12.44 -2.46 -1.54
N PHE A 48 12.64 -2.79 -2.81
CA PHE A 48 13.95 -3.04 -3.41
C PHE A 48 14.91 -1.86 -3.25
N GLN A 49 14.37 -0.64 -3.29
CA GLN A 49 15.12 0.62 -3.15
C GLN A 49 15.79 0.80 -1.79
N LEU A 50 15.42 -0.01 -0.78
CA LEU A 50 16.11 -0.02 0.51
C LEU A 50 17.54 -0.57 0.40
N GLY A 51 17.80 -1.41 -0.62
CA GLY A 51 19.07 -2.10 -0.77
C GLY A 51 19.20 -3.34 0.12
N LEU A 52 20.21 -4.15 -0.18
CA LEU A 52 20.40 -5.48 0.41
C LEU A 52 20.61 -5.43 1.94
N ASP A 53 21.45 -4.51 2.42
CA ASP A 53 21.78 -4.41 3.85
C ASP A 53 20.58 -3.97 4.70
N GLU A 54 19.82 -3.00 4.21
CA GLU A 54 18.64 -2.54 4.94
C GLU A 54 17.53 -3.59 4.92
N ILE A 55 17.35 -4.32 3.80
CA ILE A 55 16.42 -5.46 3.75
C ILE A 55 16.84 -6.54 4.75
N ARG A 56 18.12 -6.91 4.81
CA ARG A 56 18.66 -7.86 5.80
C ARG A 56 18.34 -7.40 7.23
N ARG A 57 18.59 -6.12 7.54
CA ARG A 57 18.23 -5.54 8.84
C ARG A 57 16.73 -5.63 9.13
N LYS A 58 15.85 -5.36 8.16
CA LYS A 58 14.40 -5.51 8.36
C LYS A 58 13.98 -6.95 8.61
N LEU A 59 14.62 -7.92 7.96
CA LEU A 59 14.38 -9.34 8.19
C LEU A 59 14.80 -9.76 9.60
N ASP A 60 15.92 -9.24 10.10
CA ASP A 60 16.33 -9.45 11.50
C ASP A 60 15.30 -8.86 12.49
N VAL A 61 14.82 -7.65 12.24
CA VAL A 61 13.77 -7.05 13.08
C VAL A 61 12.46 -7.84 13.01
N LEU A 62 12.09 -8.35 11.83
CA LEU A 62 10.92 -9.21 11.69
C LEU A 62 11.07 -10.49 12.52
N ARG A 63 12.25 -11.11 12.51
CA ARG A 63 12.55 -12.30 13.32
C ARG A 63 12.36 -12.03 14.81
N VAL A 64 12.85 -10.91 15.32
CA VAL A 64 12.64 -10.48 16.72
C VAL A 64 11.15 -10.31 17.04
N HIS A 65 10.36 -9.71 16.14
CA HIS A 65 8.91 -9.57 16.36
C HIS A 65 8.17 -10.91 16.32
N CYS A 66 8.57 -11.83 15.45
CA CYS A 66 8.03 -13.19 15.38
C CYS A 66 8.29 -13.95 16.69
N GLU A 67 9.52 -13.88 17.19
CA GLU A 67 9.90 -14.48 18.49
C GLU A 67 9.06 -13.88 19.64
N ALA A 68 8.92 -12.55 19.68
CA ALA A 68 8.13 -11.87 20.71
C ALA A 68 6.64 -12.24 20.73
N VAL A 69 6.08 -12.75 19.62
CA VAL A 69 4.70 -13.24 19.54
C VAL A 69 4.58 -14.76 19.50
N GLY A 70 5.69 -15.49 19.68
CA GLY A 70 5.72 -16.95 19.68
C GLY A 70 5.40 -17.58 18.32
N ARG A 71 5.70 -16.89 17.22
CA ARG A 71 5.45 -17.38 15.86
C ARG A 71 6.74 -17.81 15.18
N ASP A 72 6.70 -18.93 14.47
CA ASP A 72 7.78 -19.30 13.55
C ASP A 72 7.85 -18.30 12.39
N CYS A 73 8.98 -17.58 12.31
CA CYS A 73 9.23 -16.61 11.25
C CYS A 73 9.31 -17.26 9.86
N GLY A 74 9.63 -18.55 9.76
CA GLY A 74 9.63 -19.30 8.51
C GLY A 74 8.25 -19.43 7.86
N THR A 75 7.18 -19.25 8.63
CA THR A 75 5.79 -19.23 8.11
C THR A 75 5.41 -17.94 7.39
N VAL A 76 6.24 -16.89 7.47
CA VAL A 76 6.02 -15.60 6.80
C VAL A 76 6.87 -15.57 5.53
N GLY A 77 6.22 -15.58 4.36
CA GLY A 77 6.90 -15.39 3.09
C GLY A 77 7.52 -14.00 3.00
N ARG A 78 8.71 -13.88 2.43
CA ARG A 78 9.46 -12.63 2.34
C ARG A 78 9.55 -12.21 0.89
N THR A 79 8.94 -11.08 0.60
CA THR A 79 8.86 -10.55 -0.76
C THR A 79 9.57 -9.21 -0.83
N THR A 80 10.13 -8.90 -1.99
CA THR A 80 10.60 -7.55 -2.28
C THR A 80 10.02 -7.03 -3.59
N ALA A 81 9.53 -5.79 -3.58
CA ALA A 81 8.95 -5.15 -4.74
C ALA A 81 9.79 -3.95 -5.20
N GLY A 82 9.97 -3.82 -6.51
CA GLY A 82 10.74 -2.72 -7.09
C GLY A 82 10.48 -2.54 -8.59
N ALA A 83 10.86 -1.38 -9.11
CA ALA A 83 10.90 -1.17 -10.55
C ALA A 83 12.01 -2.04 -11.14
N GLY A 84 11.73 -2.72 -12.25
CA GLY A 84 12.72 -3.54 -12.96
C GLY A 84 13.80 -2.74 -13.69
N GLU A 85 14.32 -1.64 -13.13
CA GLU A 85 15.37 -0.84 -13.78
C GLU A 85 16.63 -1.68 -14.06
N SER A 86 16.94 -2.63 -13.17
CA SER A 86 17.99 -3.64 -13.36
C SER A 86 17.77 -4.51 -14.62
N LEU A 87 16.55 -4.66 -15.12
CA LEU A 87 16.26 -5.37 -16.38
C LEU A 87 16.42 -4.50 -17.64
N SER A 88 16.49 -3.18 -17.50
CA SER A 88 16.51 -2.25 -18.64
C SER A 88 17.91 -1.84 -19.12
N GLY A 89 18.96 -2.10 -18.32
CA GLY A 89 20.33 -1.68 -18.64
C GLY A 89 21.35 -2.82 -18.59
N ALA A 90 21.58 -3.40 -17.42
CA ALA A 90 22.67 -4.36 -17.19
C ALA A 90 22.40 -5.78 -17.71
N GLY A 91 21.20 -6.04 -18.26
CA GLY A 91 20.80 -7.33 -18.80
C GLY A 91 20.33 -8.34 -17.74
N LEU A 92 19.85 -9.50 -18.22
CA LEU A 92 19.25 -10.54 -17.40
C LEU A 92 20.24 -11.21 -16.42
N ASP A 93 21.51 -11.37 -16.83
CA ASP A 93 22.53 -12.04 -16.02
C ASP A 93 22.92 -11.21 -14.78
N ALA A 94 23.09 -9.89 -14.97
CA ALA A 94 23.35 -8.97 -13.88
C ALA A 94 22.17 -8.93 -12.89
N PHE A 95 20.93 -8.90 -13.41
CA PHE A 95 19.73 -8.98 -12.60
C PHE A 95 19.67 -10.29 -11.78
N THR A 96 19.91 -11.43 -12.43
CA THR A 96 19.86 -12.74 -11.76
C THR A 96 20.94 -12.87 -10.69
N THR A 97 22.16 -12.37 -10.97
CA THR A 97 23.25 -12.29 -10.00
C THR A 97 22.85 -11.44 -8.80
N GLN A 98 22.22 -10.29 -9.03
CA GLN A 98 21.70 -9.44 -7.97
C GLN A 98 20.61 -10.14 -7.15
N MET A 99 19.62 -10.77 -7.78
CA MET A 99 18.54 -11.50 -7.07
C MET A 99 19.06 -12.68 -6.26
N SER A 100 20.15 -13.32 -6.70
CA SER A 100 20.80 -14.39 -5.92
C SER A 100 21.28 -13.91 -4.55
N GLN A 101 21.66 -12.63 -4.43
CA GLN A 101 22.06 -12.04 -3.15
C GLN A 101 20.85 -11.86 -2.22
N TYR A 102 19.70 -11.47 -2.76
CA TYR A 102 18.45 -11.38 -2.00
C TYR A 102 17.94 -12.76 -1.55
N ALA A 103 18.06 -13.77 -2.40
CA ALA A 103 17.72 -15.15 -2.03
C ALA A 103 18.58 -15.65 -0.87
N LYS A 104 19.89 -15.34 -0.86
CA LYS A 104 20.82 -15.72 0.23
C LYS A 104 20.43 -15.16 1.61
N ILE A 105 19.78 -14.00 1.65
CA ILE A 105 19.30 -13.40 2.90
C ILE A 105 17.86 -13.82 3.25
N GLY A 106 17.27 -14.73 2.48
CA GLY A 106 15.95 -15.32 2.76
C GLY A 106 14.77 -14.60 2.10
N VAL A 107 14.97 -13.83 1.03
CA VAL A 107 13.85 -13.35 0.21
C VAL A 107 13.35 -14.50 -0.69
N ASP A 108 12.06 -14.79 -0.59
CA ASP A 108 11.41 -15.90 -1.29
C ASP A 108 10.84 -15.49 -2.66
N THR A 109 10.45 -14.22 -2.82
CA THR A 109 9.80 -13.74 -4.06
C THR A 109 10.20 -12.30 -4.39
N VAL A 110 10.47 -12.06 -5.67
CA VAL A 110 10.76 -10.73 -6.21
C VAL A 110 9.60 -10.29 -7.09
N ILE A 111 8.94 -9.19 -6.72
CA ILE A 111 7.82 -8.60 -7.44
C ILE A 111 8.35 -7.45 -8.28
N LEU A 112 8.43 -7.67 -9.59
CA LEU A 112 8.89 -6.67 -10.53
C LEU A 112 7.72 -5.86 -11.06
N VAL A 113 7.78 -4.56 -10.86
CA VAL A 113 6.91 -3.63 -11.57
C VAL A 113 7.60 -3.31 -12.89
N PRO A 114 7.04 -3.71 -14.05
CA PRO A 114 7.60 -3.32 -15.33
C PRO A 114 7.58 -1.80 -15.41
N ARG A 115 8.67 -1.20 -15.89
CA ARG A 115 8.61 0.17 -16.37
C ARG A 115 7.66 0.17 -17.56
N ARG A 116 6.39 0.48 -17.31
CA ARG A 116 5.50 0.83 -18.39
C ARG A 116 6.09 2.11 -18.96
N ALA A 117 6.70 2.01 -20.14
CA ALA A 117 6.78 3.13 -21.05
C ALA A 117 5.34 3.48 -21.46
N TYR A 118 4.54 3.98 -20.52
CA TYR A 118 3.42 4.80 -20.92
C TYR A 118 4.07 6.09 -21.37
N ALA A 119 4.47 6.14 -22.64
CA ALA A 119 4.70 7.39 -23.31
C ALA A 119 3.40 8.18 -23.11
N ARG A 120 3.43 9.15 -22.20
CA ARG A 120 2.37 10.14 -22.15
C ARG A 120 2.31 10.74 -23.56
N PRO A 121 1.13 10.79 -24.21
CA PRO A 121 1.03 11.53 -25.45
C PRO A 121 1.56 12.95 -25.20
N SER A 122 2.49 13.37 -26.04
CA SER A 122 3.11 14.69 -26.01
C SER A 122 2.01 15.74 -26.13
N GLY A 123 1.64 16.35 -25.00
CA GLY A 123 0.55 17.33 -24.91
C GLY A 123 -0.09 17.46 -23.54
N CYS A 124 0.04 16.47 -22.65
CA CYS A 124 -0.43 16.61 -21.27
C CYS A 124 0.66 17.24 -20.39
N GLY A 125 0.71 18.57 -20.38
CA GLY A 125 1.71 19.36 -19.67
C GLY A 125 1.86 19.00 -18.19
N SER A 126 3.10 18.90 -17.73
CA SER A 126 3.46 18.97 -16.32
C SER A 126 3.45 20.43 -15.89
N THR A 127 2.29 20.98 -15.53
CA THR A 127 2.29 22.13 -14.63
C THR A 127 2.48 21.58 -13.23
N SER A 128 3.68 21.76 -12.68
CA SER A 128 3.85 22.00 -11.25
C SER A 128 3.01 23.23 -10.90
N ALA A 129 1.71 23.03 -10.67
CA ALA A 129 0.85 24.09 -10.19
C ALA A 129 1.25 24.35 -8.73
N PRO A 130 1.68 25.57 -8.35
CA PRO A 130 1.75 25.93 -6.94
C PRO A 130 0.35 25.78 -6.32
N PRO A 131 0.24 25.49 -5.01
CA PRO A 131 -1.07 25.33 -4.38
C PRO A 131 -1.92 26.58 -4.63
N PRO A 132 -3.20 26.45 -5.01
CA PRO A 132 -4.05 27.62 -5.23
C PRO A 132 -4.11 28.40 -3.91
N SER A 133 -3.67 29.65 -3.96
CA SER A 133 -3.87 30.62 -2.88
C SER A 133 -5.35 30.60 -2.48
N ALA A 134 -5.60 30.51 -1.18
CA ALA A 134 -6.92 30.38 -0.58
C ALA A 134 -7.92 31.41 -1.14
N HIS A 135 -8.72 30.98 -2.13
CA HIS A 135 -9.95 31.66 -2.47
C HIS A 135 -10.95 31.38 -1.35
N ARG A 136 -11.12 32.39 -0.49
CA ARG A 136 -12.20 32.46 0.50
C ARG A 136 -13.53 32.18 -0.22
N PRO A 137 -14.32 31.16 0.17
CA PRO A 137 -15.64 30.97 -0.42
C PRO A 137 -16.51 32.17 -0.04
N GLN A 138 -17.11 32.82 -1.03
CA GLN A 138 -18.18 33.78 -0.81
C GLN A 138 -19.30 33.07 -0.05
N LEU A 139 -19.70 33.66 1.09
CA LEU A 139 -20.80 33.16 1.90
C LEU A 139 -22.06 32.98 1.03
N ALA A 140 -22.68 31.81 1.17
CA ALA A 140 -23.98 31.53 0.64
C ALA A 140 -24.99 32.62 1.06
N ARG A 141 -25.72 33.16 0.08
CA ARG A 141 -26.86 34.06 0.32
C ARG A 141 -27.85 33.38 1.28
N PRO A 142 -28.36 34.08 2.30
CA PRO A 142 -29.36 33.52 3.18
C PRO A 142 -30.64 33.20 2.40
N LEU A 143 -31.18 32.00 2.62
CA LEU A 143 -32.46 31.56 2.10
C LEU A 143 -33.58 32.45 2.67
N ARG A 144 -34.44 32.95 1.78
CA ARG A 144 -35.61 33.77 2.11
C ARG A 144 -36.59 32.91 2.94
N PRO A 145 -37.16 33.43 4.05
CA PRO A 145 -38.13 32.67 4.83
C PRO A 145 -39.43 32.50 4.03
N LEU A 146 -39.95 31.26 4.01
CA LEU A 146 -41.26 30.91 3.49
C LEU A 146 -42.34 31.60 4.36
N SER A 147 -43.08 32.53 3.77
CA SER A 147 -44.24 33.16 4.39
C SER A 147 -45.34 32.12 4.63
N ARG A 148 -45.70 31.90 5.91
CA ARG A 148 -46.87 31.10 6.31
C ARG A 148 -48.15 31.81 5.89
N GLY A 149 -48.77 31.35 4.80
CA GLY A 149 -50.14 31.70 4.46
C GLY A 149 -51.10 31.05 5.45
N HIS A 150 -51.79 31.86 6.25
CA HIS A 150 -52.97 31.44 7.00
C HIS A 150 -54.13 31.29 6.01
N GLY A 151 -54.56 30.05 5.77
CA GLY A 151 -55.77 29.72 5.02
C GLY A 151 -56.75 29.01 5.94
N SER A 152 -57.69 29.76 6.50
CA SER A 152 -58.90 29.28 7.15
C SER A 152 -59.77 28.56 6.12
N VAL A 153 -60.23 27.36 6.44
CA VAL A 153 -61.44 26.78 5.82
C VAL A 153 -62.28 26.15 6.93
N ARG A 154 -63.54 26.55 6.91
CA ARG A 154 -64.65 26.11 7.77
C ARG A 154 -65.06 24.69 7.44
#